data_AF-A0A928MJ55-F1
#
_entry.id   AF-A0A928MJ55-F1
#
_cell.length_a   1.000
_cell.length_b   1.000
_cell.length_c   1.000
_cell.angle_alpha   90.00
_cell.angle_beta   90.00
_cell.angle_gamma   90.00
#
_symmetry.space_group_name_H-M   'P 1'
#
loop_
_entity.id
_entity.type
_entity.pdbx_description
1 polymer ?
#
loop_
_entity_poly.entity_id
_entity_poly.type
_entity_poly.pdbx_seq_one_letter_code
_entity_poly.pdbx_strand_id
1 'polypeptide(L)'
;MGDRGMVCALCGAAVSGTVRLRDGALCHGCAGKLRISFPLAFTWVERTTDAGSADERPVWLDPLGSLSVSDLPAALEKAEAERDARRARYGDARAYFEVDDNRLLAEAKEHALFGRVLLGEVRAGDRLTVRRRSGVYAVTVRHVEAPPGGPALGEGCTGVLILTEEAPFIYPGDRLEIE
;
A
#
# COMPACT_ATOMS: atom_id res chain seq x y z
N MET A 1 -24.17 -25.04 -1.33
CA MET A 1 -22.82 -25.66 -1.33
C MET A 1 -22.05 -24.97 -0.23
N GLY A 2 -21.79 -25.68 0.87
CA GLY A 2 -21.15 -25.08 2.05
C GLY A 2 -19.76 -24.57 1.70
N ASP A 3 -19.50 -23.33 2.10
CA ASP A 3 -18.18 -22.70 2.06
C ASP A 3 -17.24 -23.58 2.90
N ARG A 4 -16.54 -24.52 2.25
CA ARG A 4 -15.48 -25.29 2.92
C ARG A 4 -14.45 -24.23 3.30
N GLY A 5 -14.37 -23.91 4.59
CA GLY A 5 -13.54 -22.84 5.11
C GLY A 5 -12.21 -22.83 4.39
N MET A 6 -12.00 -21.80 3.56
CA MET A 6 -10.78 -21.68 2.78
C MET A 6 -9.64 -21.51 3.78
N VAL A 7 -8.52 -22.19 3.57
CA VAL A 7 -7.35 -22.12 4.44
C VAL A 7 -6.25 -21.33 3.73
N CYS A 8 -5.51 -20.54 4.51
CA CYS A 8 -4.33 -19.84 4.01
C CYS A 8 -3.29 -20.87 3.55
N ALA A 9 -2.88 -20.80 2.29
CA ALA A 9 -1.88 -21.68 1.70
C ALA A 9 -0.49 -21.59 2.36
N LEU A 10 -0.24 -20.54 3.14
CA LEU A 10 1.06 -20.26 3.76
C LEU A 10 1.10 -20.59 5.25
N CYS A 11 0.02 -20.38 6.00
CA CYS A 11 -0.01 -20.62 7.46
C CYS A 11 -1.08 -21.61 7.93
N GLY A 12 -1.92 -22.13 7.03
CA GLY A 12 -2.98 -23.09 7.35
C GLY A 12 -4.17 -22.53 8.14
N ALA A 13 -4.18 -21.24 8.50
CA ALA A 13 -5.29 -20.63 9.22
C ALA A 13 -6.56 -20.57 8.35
N ALA A 14 -7.73 -20.77 8.96
CA ALA A 14 -9.02 -20.49 8.31
C ALA A 14 -9.14 -19.00 8.01
N VAL A 15 -9.65 -18.63 6.83
CA VAL A 15 -9.70 -17.23 6.39
C VAL A 15 -11.13 -16.73 6.18
N SER A 16 -11.47 -15.63 6.84
CA SER A 16 -12.63 -14.78 6.53
C SER A 16 -12.13 -13.55 5.77
N GLY A 17 -12.24 -13.57 4.44
CA GLY A 17 -11.57 -12.59 3.57
C GLY A 17 -10.25 -13.16 3.03
N THR A 18 -10.15 -13.25 1.71
CA THR A 18 -9.08 -14.00 1.04
C THR A 18 -8.40 -13.14 0.00
N VAL A 19 -7.07 -13.08 0.06
CA VAL A 19 -6.26 -12.69 -1.08
C VAL A 19 -6.12 -13.91 -1.99
N ARG A 20 -6.66 -13.82 -3.20
CA ARG A 20 -6.70 -14.96 -4.12
C ARG A 20 -5.34 -15.17 -4.78
N LEU A 21 -4.96 -16.43 -4.90
CA LEU A 21 -3.90 -16.92 -5.77
C LEU A 21 -4.55 -17.59 -6.99
N ARG A 22 -3.74 -18.09 -7.93
CA ARG A 22 -4.19 -18.85 -9.11
C ARG A 22 -4.95 -20.13 -8.73
N ASP A 23 -4.44 -20.85 -7.73
CA ASP A 23 -4.93 -22.16 -7.29
C ASP A 23 -5.03 -22.27 -5.76
N GLY A 24 -5.16 -21.13 -5.06
CA GLY A 24 -5.25 -21.08 -3.61
C GLY A 24 -5.64 -19.70 -3.08
N ALA A 25 -5.44 -19.50 -1.78
CA ALA A 25 -5.69 -18.22 -1.12
C ALA A 25 -4.73 -17.97 0.04
N LEU A 26 -4.55 -16.71 0.38
CA LEU A 26 -3.79 -16.26 1.55
C LEU A 26 -4.69 -15.48 2.51
N CYS A 27 -4.39 -15.57 3.80
CA CYS A 27 -4.87 -14.59 4.76
C CYS A 27 -4.18 -13.25 4.51
N HIS A 28 -4.83 -12.14 4.90
CA HIS A 28 -4.28 -10.80 4.73
C HIS A 28 -2.88 -10.65 5.35
N GLY A 29 -2.62 -11.26 6.51
CA GLY A 29 -1.29 -11.24 7.13
C GLY A 29 -0.20 -11.92 6.31
N CYS A 30 -0.50 -13.06 5.67
CA CYS A 30 0.47 -13.75 4.82
C CYS A 30 0.65 -13.05 3.47
N ALA A 31 -0.42 -12.49 2.91
CA ALA A 31 -0.32 -11.64 1.72
C ALA A 31 0.54 -10.40 2.00
N GLY A 32 0.39 -9.78 3.18
CA GLY A 32 1.20 -8.65 3.64
C GLY A 32 2.71 -8.89 3.55
N LYS A 33 3.16 -10.10 3.89
CA LYS A 33 4.58 -10.48 3.82
C LYS A 33 5.16 -10.40 2.41
N LEU A 34 4.33 -10.63 1.39
CA LEU A 34 4.70 -10.67 -0.02
C LEU A 34 4.56 -9.31 -0.72
N ARG A 35 3.87 -8.33 -0.11
CA ARG A 35 3.53 -7.04 -0.76
C ARG A 35 4.75 -6.23 -1.17
N ILE A 36 5.87 -6.37 -0.47
CA ILE A 36 7.11 -5.71 -0.82
C ILE A 36 7.56 -6.01 -2.27
N SER A 37 7.41 -7.27 -2.70
CA SER A 37 7.77 -7.77 -4.04
C SER A 37 6.57 -7.87 -4.99
N PHE A 38 5.37 -7.88 -4.45
CA PHE A 38 4.10 -8.00 -5.17
C PHE A 38 3.14 -6.88 -4.71
N PRO A 39 3.50 -5.62 -5.03
CA PRO A 39 2.79 -4.44 -4.55
C PRO A 39 1.36 -4.40 -5.10
N LEU A 40 0.40 -4.00 -4.26
CA LEU A 40 -0.95 -3.69 -4.74
C LEU A 40 -0.87 -2.45 -5.63
N ALA A 41 -1.25 -2.60 -6.90
CA ALA A 41 -1.27 -1.48 -7.82
C ALA A 41 -2.64 -0.79 -7.74
N PHE A 42 -2.60 0.51 -7.44
CA PHE A 42 -3.79 1.36 -7.44
C PHE A 42 -4.01 1.95 -8.84
N THR A 43 -5.23 1.87 -9.35
CA THR A 43 -5.62 2.49 -10.63
C THR A 43 -7.06 2.96 -10.58
N TRP A 44 -7.41 3.86 -11.49
CA TRP A 44 -8.80 4.20 -11.77
C TRP A 44 -9.26 3.42 -12.99
N VAL A 45 -10.46 2.84 -12.91
CA VAL A 45 -11.10 2.20 -14.07
C VAL A 45 -12.32 3.02 -14.41
N GLU A 46 -12.32 3.56 -15.62
CA GLU A 46 -13.50 4.19 -16.22
C GLU A 46 -14.37 3.10 -16.81
N ARG A 47 -15.64 3.04 -16.38
CA ARG A 47 -16.63 2.16 -16.98
C ARG A 47 -17.71 3.02 -17.61
N THR A 48 -17.88 2.88 -18.92
CA THR A 48 -19.03 3.46 -19.61
C THR A 48 -20.27 2.71 -19.17
N THR A 49 -21.22 3.41 -18.57
CA THR A 49 -22.53 2.85 -18.22
C THR A 49 -23.39 2.74 -19.47
N ASP A 50 -24.42 1.88 -19.43
CA ASP A 50 -25.39 1.75 -20.53
C ASP A 50 -26.14 3.07 -20.83
N ALA A 51 -26.07 4.05 -19.91
CA ALA A 51 -26.62 5.39 -20.06
C ALA A 51 -25.63 6.39 -20.70
N GLY A 52 -24.43 5.96 -21.08
CA GLY A 52 -23.39 6.81 -21.68
C GLY A 52 -22.64 7.71 -20.70
N SER A 53 -22.82 7.53 -19.39
CA SER A 53 -22.00 8.19 -18.37
C SER A 53 -20.73 7.38 -18.08
N ALA A 54 -19.63 8.08 -17.77
CA ALA A 54 -18.42 7.47 -17.25
C ALA A 54 -18.53 7.32 -15.72
N ASP A 55 -18.45 6.10 -15.22
CA ASP A 55 -18.30 5.80 -13.79
C ASP A 55 -16.83 5.47 -13.53
N GLU A 56 -16.11 6.40 -12.90
CA GLU A 56 -14.73 6.21 -12.48
C GLU A 56 -14.71 5.66 -11.05
N ARG A 57 -14.10 4.50 -10.87
CA ARG A 57 -13.91 3.91 -9.54
C ARG A 57 -12.47 3.50 -9.28
N PRO A 58 -11.98 3.67 -8.05
CA PRO A 58 -10.67 3.16 -7.67
C PRO A 58 -10.71 1.63 -7.66
N VAL A 59 -9.68 1.01 -8.23
CA VAL A 59 -9.49 -0.44 -8.25
C VAL A 59 -8.06 -0.75 -7.82
N TRP A 60 -7.92 -1.72 -6.92
CA TRP A 60 -6.63 -2.30 -6.57
C TRP A 60 -6.43 -3.60 -7.35
N LEU A 61 -5.40 -3.62 -8.16
CA LEU A 61 -4.95 -4.82 -8.86
C LEU A 61 -3.99 -5.58 -7.96
N ASP A 62 -4.36 -6.82 -7.67
CA ASP A 62 -3.59 -7.71 -6.81
C ASP A 62 -2.72 -8.67 -7.65
N PRO A 63 -1.39 -8.42 -7.78
CA PRO A 63 -0.53 -9.29 -8.56
C PRO A 63 -0.39 -10.69 -7.95
N LEU A 64 -0.74 -10.90 -6.67
CA LEU A 64 -0.73 -12.22 -6.05
C LEU A 64 -1.72 -13.18 -6.72
N GLY A 65 -2.76 -12.67 -7.37
CA GLY A 65 -3.69 -13.48 -8.17
C GLY A 65 -3.03 -14.24 -9.32
N SER A 66 -1.84 -13.81 -9.75
CA SER A 66 -1.06 -14.50 -10.78
C SER A 66 -0.19 -15.64 -10.24
N LEU A 67 0.11 -15.68 -8.94
CA LEU A 67 0.97 -16.69 -8.32
C LEU A 67 0.20 -17.99 -8.05
N SER A 68 0.87 -19.12 -8.19
CA SER A 68 0.38 -20.41 -7.69
C SER A 68 0.84 -20.65 -6.25
N VAL A 69 0.22 -21.62 -5.58
CA VAL A 69 0.67 -22.09 -4.25
C VAL A 69 2.11 -22.61 -4.30
N SER A 70 2.51 -23.27 -5.39
CA SER A 70 3.90 -23.73 -5.57
C SER A 70 4.92 -22.60 -5.71
N ASP A 71 4.51 -21.40 -6.10
CA ASP A 71 5.41 -20.24 -6.22
C ASP A 71 5.69 -19.57 -4.87
N LEU A 72 4.89 -19.87 -3.82
CA LEU A 72 4.95 -19.16 -2.54
C LEU A 72 6.31 -19.24 -1.83
N PRO A 73 7.05 -20.36 -1.80
CA PRO A 73 8.35 -20.41 -1.15
C PRO A 73 9.36 -19.44 -1.78
N ALA A 74 9.46 -19.44 -3.12
CA ALA A 74 10.35 -18.53 -3.83
C ALA A 74 9.90 -17.06 -3.72
N ALA A 75 8.59 -16.81 -3.74
CA ALA A 75 8.03 -15.48 -3.55
C ALA A 75 8.32 -14.92 -2.15
N LEU A 76 8.28 -15.76 -1.11
CA LEU A 76 8.65 -15.40 0.25
C LEU A 76 10.14 -15.06 0.37
N GLU A 77 11.01 -15.92 -0.15
CA GLU A 77 12.47 -15.70 -0.13
C GLU A 77 12.83 -14.37 -0.81
N LYS A 78 12.23 -14.10 -1.97
CA LYS A 78 12.39 -12.82 -2.66
C LYS A 78 11.94 -11.63 -1.79
N ALA A 79 10.78 -11.75 -1.15
CA ALA A 79 10.23 -10.69 -0.30
C ALA A 79 11.09 -10.43 0.95
N GLU A 80 11.67 -11.47 1.54
CA GLU A 80 12.61 -11.36 2.65
C GLU A 80 13.92 -10.69 2.23
N ALA A 81 14.50 -11.12 1.11
CA ALA A 81 15.71 -10.50 0.57
C ALA A 81 15.52 -9.01 0.23
N GLU A 82 14.37 -8.63 -0.36
CA GLU A 82 14.05 -7.24 -0.62
C GLU A 82 13.88 -6.43 0.68
N ARG A 83 13.28 -7.02 1.72
CA ARG A 83 13.11 -6.35 3.02
C ARG A 83 14.44 -6.10 3.69
N ASP A 84 15.35 -7.07 3.67
CA ASP A 84 16.69 -6.92 4.21
C ASP A 84 17.49 -5.86 3.44
N ALA A 85 17.39 -5.83 2.11
CA ALA A 85 18.00 -4.79 1.29
C ALA A 85 17.44 -3.39 1.61
N ARG A 86 16.12 -3.27 1.85
CA ARG A 86 15.50 -2.00 2.24
C ARG A 86 15.92 -1.57 3.64
N ARG A 87 15.97 -2.47 4.62
CA ARG A 87 16.48 -2.18 5.97
C ARG A 87 17.93 -1.73 5.94
N ALA A 88 18.77 -2.40 5.17
CA ALA A 88 20.18 -1.99 4.99
C ALA A 88 20.31 -0.58 4.39
N ARG A 89 19.38 -0.18 3.50
CA ARG A 89 19.39 1.13 2.84
C ARG A 89 18.81 2.25 3.71
N TYR A 90 17.75 1.96 4.45
CA TYR A 90 16.92 2.96 5.14
C TYR A 90 17.15 3.01 6.65
N GLY A 91 17.92 2.07 7.21
CA GLY A 91 18.24 2.04 8.63
C GLY A 91 17.04 1.66 9.50
N ASP A 92 16.99 2.23 10.70
CA ASP A 92 16.05 1.85 11.77
C ASP A 92 14.76 2.69 11.80
N ALA A 93 14.46 3.45 10.74
CA ALA A 93 13.21 4.21 10.69
C ALA A 93 12.00 3.26 10.78
N ARG A 94 10.96 3.71 11.48
CA ARG A 94 9.71 2.93 11.64
C ARG A 94 9.09 2.62 10.28
N ALA A 95 9.00 3.63 9.42
CA ALA A 95 8.50 3.48 8.07
C ALA A 95 9.07 4.56 7.13
N TYR A 96 8.99 4.28 5.83
CA TYR A 96 9.30 5.23 4.77
C TYR A 96 8.21 5.21 3.71
N PHE A 97 7.83 6.40 3.24
CA PHE A 97 6.89 6.57 2.13
C PHE A 97 7.57 7.31 0.98
N GLU A 98 7.54 6.74 -0.23
CA GLU A 98 8.01 7.39 -1.44
C GLU A 98 6.83 8.04 -2.16
N VAL A 99 6.97 9.32 -2.49
CA VAL A 99 5.92 10.13 -3.10
C VAL A 99 5.96 9.95 -4.62
N ASP A 100 4.87 9.47 -5.20
CA ASP A 100 4.65 9.40 -6.64
C ASP A 100 4.00 10.70 -7.15
N ASP A 101 3.05 11.27 -6.40
CA ASP A 101 2.33 12.48 -6.78
C ASP A 101 1.84 13.27 -5.54
N ASN A 102 1.64 14.57 -5.69
CA ASN A 102 1.09 15.47 -4.66
C ASN A 102 0.01 16.36 -5.29
N ARG A 103 -1.24 16.19 -4.85
CA ARG A 103 -2.40 16.88 -5.44
C ARG A 103 -3.27 17.53 -4.38
N LEU A 104 -3.90 18.64 -4.77
CA LEU A 104 -5.05 19.19 -4.08
C LEU A 104 -6.32 18.53 -4.62
N LEU A 105 -7.05 17.81 -3.78
CA LEU A 105 -8.38 17.27 -4.11
C LEU A 105 -9.38 18.42 -4.05
N ALA A 106 -9.70 18.99 -5.21
CA ALA A 106 -10.43 20.26 -5.33
C ALA A 106 -11.79 20.28 -4.64
N GLU A 107 -12.53 19.17 -4.66
CA GLU A 107 -13.86 19.06 -4.06
C GLU A 107 -13.80 19.08 -2.53
N ALA A 108 -12.80 18.42 -1.96
CA ALA A 108 -12.62 18.31 -0.51
C ALA A 108 -11.73 19.43 0.07
N LYS A 109 -10.96 20.12 -0.78
CA LYS A 109 -9.87 21.03 -0.40
C LYS A 109 -8.82 20.35 0.49
N GLU A 110 -8.45 19.13 0.11
CA GLU A 110 -7.54 18.28 0.88
C GLU A 110 -6.26 18.02 0.11
N HIS A 111 -5.13 18.05 0.83
CA HIS A 111 -3.83 17.71 0.26
C HIS A 111 -3.61 16.21 0.34
N ALA A 112 -3.43 15.59 -0.82
CA ALA A 112 -3.28 14.16 -0.98
C ALA A 112 -1.91 13.83 -1.57
N LEU A 113 -1.18 12.94 -0.88
CA LEU A 113 0.05 12.33 -1.39
C LEU A 113 -0.27 10.95 -1.91
N PHE A 114 0.04 10.72 -3.18
CA PHE A 114 0.03 9.40 -3.79
C PHE A 114 1.43 8.83 -3.71
N GLY A 115 1.54 7.54 -3.41
CA GLY A 115 2.86 6.95 -3.28
C GLY A 115 2.84 5.54 -2.72
N ARG A 116 4.03 5.07 -2.35
CA ARG A 116 4.26 3.70 -1.89
C ARG A 116 4.98 3.67 -0.56
N VAL A 117 4.55 2.76 0.31
CA VAL A 117 5.28 2.44 1.53
C VAL A 117 6.49 1.57 1.18
N LEU A 118 7.68 2.13 1.37
CA LEU A 118 8.94 1.44 1.14
C LEU A 118 9.32 0.52 2.29
N LEU A 119 9.02 0.91 3.52
CA LEU A 119 9.35 0.16 4.72
C LEU A 119 8.26 0.40 5.76
N GLY A 120 7.95 -0.61 6.56
CA GLY A 120 7.06 -0.47 7.72
C GLY A 120 5.59 -0.28 7.36
N GLU A 121 4.88 0.56 8.12
CA GLU A 121 3.45 0.81 7.97
C GLU A 121 3.13 2.27 8.30
N VAL A 122 2.20 2.86 7.53
CA VAL A 122 1.70 4.23 7.69
C VAL A 122 0.23 4.22 8.11
N ARG A 123 -0.10 5.02 9.11
CA ARG A 123 -1.43 5.16 9.72
C ARG A 123 -1.88 6.61 9.79
N ALA A 124 -3.18 6.81 9.98
CA ALA A 124 -3.69 8.10 10.42
C ALA A 124 -3.08 8.49 11.78
N GLY A 125 -2.68 9.75 11.92
CA GLY A 125 -1.97 10.30 13.06
C GLY A 125 -0.45 10.30 12.93
N ASP A 126 0.11 9.56 11.97
CA ASP A 126 1.56 9.48 11.78
C ASP A 126 2.14 10.82 11.30
N ARG A 127 3.38 11.13 11.72
CA ARG A 127 4.08 12.35 11.31
C ARG A 127 5.04 12.04 10.17
N LEU A 128 4.81 12.66 9.02
CA LEU A 128 5.69 12.59 7.85
C LEU A 128 6.77 13.66 7.98
N THR A 129 8.04 13.29 7.84
CA THR A 129 9.15 14.25 7.83
C THR A 129 9.94 14.17 6.53
N VAL A 130 10.34 15.34 6.01
CA VAL A 130 11.24 15.44 4.86
C VAL A 130 12.41 16.36 5.22
N ARG A 131 13.62 15.85 5.02
CA ARG A 131 14.85 16.62 5.21
C ARG A 131 15.29 17.24 3.89
N ARG A 132 15.40 18.57 3.88
CA ARG A 132 15.90 19.37 2.76
C ARG A 132 17.15 20.11 3.18
N ARG A 133 17.86 20.69 2.20
CA ARG A 133 18.98 21.60 2.49
C ARG A 133 18.55 22.82 3.32
N SER A 134 17.30 23.28 3.15
CA SER A 134 16.75 24.44 3.86
C SER A 134 16.26 24.14 5.28
N GLY A 135 16.15 22.86 5.65
CA GLY A 135 15.65 22.46 6.97
C GLY A 135 14.89 21.14 6.95
N VAL A 136 14.30 20.81 8.10
CA VAL A 136 13.42 19.66 8.27
C VAL A 136 11.99 20.17 8.32
N TYR A 137 11.13 19.61 7.48
CA TYR A 137 9.72 19.92 7.44
C TYR A 137 8.92 18.69 7.85
N ALA A 138 7.76 18.92 8.46
CA ALA A 138 6.89 17.85 8.90
C ALA A 138 5.42 18.18 8.70
N VAL A 139 4.61 17.15 8.49
CA VAL A 139 3.16 17.22 8.35
C VAL A 139 2.52 15.96 8.92
N THR A 140 1.28 16.04 9.39
CA THR A 140 0.58 14.89 9.97
C THR A 140 -0.35 14.24 8.95
N VAL A 141 -0.40 12.90 8.94
CA VAL A 141 -1.37 12.13 8.18
C VAL A 141 -2.72 12.20 8.89
N ARG A 142 -3.71 12.80 8.24
CA ARG A 142 -5.08 12.83 8.77
C ARG A 142 -5.84 11.54 8.45
N HIS A 143 -5.66 11.02 7.24
CA HIS A 143 -6.35 9.82 6.76
C HIS A 143 -5.47 9.04 5.78
N VAL A 144 -5.73 7.74 5.68
CA VAL A 144 -5.04 6.82 4.78
C VAL A 144 -6.08 6.09 3.95
N GLU A 145 -6.04 6.27 2.63
CA GLU A 145 -6.78 5.40 1.71
C GLU A 145 -5.97 4.13 1.49
N ALA A 146 -6.26 3.14 2.33
CA ALA A 146 -5.65 1.82 2.28
C ALA A 146 -6.46 0.87 1.38
N PRO A 147 -5.82 -0.19 0.85
CA PRO A 147 -6.53 -1.29 0.21
C PRO A 147 -7.64 -1.88 1.09
N PRO A 148 -8.65 -2.54 0.50
CA PRO A 148 -9.76 -3.11 1.25
C PRO A 148 -9.31 -3.99 2.43
N GLY A 149 -9.80 -3.67 3.63
CA GLY A 149 -9.62 -4.50 4.82
C GLY A 149 -8.52 -4.08 5.80
N GLY A 150 -7.93 -2.88 5.70
CA GLY A 150 -6.95 -2.40 6.66
C GLY A 150 -7.07 -0.91 7.01
N PRO A 151 -6.80 -0.49 8.27
CA PRO A 151 -6.76 0.92 8.66
C PRO A 151 -5.42 1.61 8.33
N ALA A 152 -4.53 0.93 7.60
CA ALA A 152 -3.14 1.32 7.43
C ALA A 152 -2.59 0.88 6.06
N LEU A 153 -1.60 1.62 5.56
CA LEU A 153 -0.81 1.23 4.39
C LEU A 153 0.45 0.50 4.85
N GLY A 154 0.50 -0.80 4.60
CA GLY A 154 1.68 -1.62 4.86
C GLY A 154 2.73 -1.56 3.76
N GLU A 155 3.92 -2.05 4.07
CA GLU A 155 5.05 -2.19 3.16
C GLU A 155 4.67 -2.77 1.80
N GLY A 156 5.12 -2.09 0.74
CA GLY A 156 4.84 -2.47 -0.65
C GLY A 156 3.45 -2.08 -1.15
N CYS A 157 2.55 -1.57 -0.32
CA CYS A 157 1.29 -1.04 -0.80
C CYS A 157 1.47 0.36 -1.40
N THR A 158 0.84 0.60 -2.55
CA THR A 158 0.57 1.94 -3.06
C THR A 158 -0.78 2.42 -2.53
N GLY A 159 -0.88 3.69 -2.16
CA GLY A 159 -2.11 4.29 -1.68
C GLY A 159 -2.03 5.80 -1.58
N VAL A 160 -3.01 6.38 -0.90
CA VAL A 160 -3.16 7.84 -0.74
C VAL A 160 -3.07 8.21 0.73
N LEU A 161 -2.24 9.19 1.05
CA LEU A 161 -2.17 9.82 2.35
C LEU A 161 -2.84 11.19 2.26
N ILE A 162 -3.85 11.43 3.08
CA ILE A 162 -4.48 12.74 3.19
C ILE A 162 -3.89 13.46 4.38
N LEU A 163 -3.40 14.68 4.16
CA LEU A 163 -2.66 15.46 5.15
C LEU A 163 -3.58 16.36 5.98
N THR A 164 -3.12 16.77 7.15
CA THR A 164 -3.80 17.76 8.00
C THR A 164 -3.74 19.18 7.46
N GLU A 165 -2.72 19.48 6.65
CA GLU A 165 -2.42 20.80 6.12
C GLU A 165 -1.67 20.72 4.79
N GLU A 166 -1.52 21.85 4.11
CA GLU A 166 -0.73 21.96 2.89
C GLU A 166 0.76 21.67 3.17
N ALA A 167 1.37 20.84 2.33
CA ALA A 167 2.79 20.52 2.39
C ALA A 167 3.48 20.92 1.08
N PRO A 168 3.74 22.22 0.84
CA PRO A 168 4.25 22.73 -0.43
C PRO A 168 5.72 22.36 -0.69
N PHE A 169 6.36 21.71 0.29
CA PHE A 169 7.75 21.27 0.29
C PHE A 169 7.92 19.77 -0.06
N ILE A 170 6.81 19.06 -0.29
CA ILE A 170 6.78 17.65 -0.69
C ILE A 170 6.54 17.54 -2.20
N TYR A 171 7.44 16.84 -2.90
CA TYR A 171 7.44 16.66 -4.34
C TYR A 171 7.54 15.16 -4.73
N PRO A 172 7.12 14.80 -5.95
CA PRO A 172 7.40 13.47 -6.50
C PRO A 172 8.88 13.08 -6.40
N GLY A 173 9.15 11.85 -6.00
CA GLY A 173 10.48 11.30 -5.75
C GLY A 173 11.02 11.52 -4.33
N ASP A 174 10.31 12.29 -3.49
CA ASP A 174 10.67 12.41 -2.09
C ASP A 174 10.49 11.12 -1.33
N ARG A 175 11.35 10.92 -0.32
CA ARG A 175 11.21 9.85 0.67
C ARG A 175 10.97 10.47 2.02
N LEU A 176 9.78 10.20 2.56
CA LEU A 176 9.30 10.73 3.81
C LEU A 176 9.56 9.70 4.90
N GLU A 177 10.28 10.11 5.94
CA GLU A 177 10.49 9.31 7.15
C GLU A 177 9.24 9.45 8.04
N ILE A 178 8.75 8.34 8.57
CA ILE A 178 7.53 8.28 9.36
C ILE A 178 7.88 8.08 10.82
N GLU A 179 7.42 9.00 11.67
CA GLU A 179 7.56 8.96 13.13
C GLU A 179 6.25 8.48 13.77
#